data_AF-A0A3C2C5V1-F1
#
_entry.id   AF-A0A3C2C5V1-F1
#
_cell.length_a   1.000
_cell.length_b   1.000
_cell.length_c   1.000
_cell.angle_alpha   90.00
_cell.angle_beta   90.00
_cell.angle_gamma   90.00
#
_symmetry.space_group_name_H-M   'P 1'
#
loop_
_entity.id
_entity.type
_entity.pdbx_description
1 polymer ?
#
loop_
_entity_poly.entity_id
_entity_poly.type
_entity_poly.pdbx_seq_one_letter_code
_entity_poly.pdbx_strand_id
1 'polypeptide(L)'
;MIRKQVYIESYQDVLLKKKARSLGVTEAELVRRAIEAHLKAGPGLRLDRTAWEEEKKFITGRMKPAQKVARRNWRREELYDR
;
A
#
# COMPACT_ATOMS: atom_id res chain seq x y z
N MET A 1 18.68 10.97 22.27
CA MET A 1 18.28 9.57 22.02
C MET A 1 18.62 8.73 23.23
N ILE A 2 17.77 7.77 23.61
CA ILE A 2 18.03 6.87 24.75
C ILE A 2 18.62 5.56 24.21
N ARG A 3 19.75 5.10 24.76
CA ARG A 3 20.37 3.81 24.39
C ARG A 3 19.60 2.68 25.10
N LYS A 4 19.11 1.72 24.31
CA LYS A 4 18.48 0.48 24.81
C LYS A 4 19.27 -0.72 24.29
N GLN A 5 19.44 -1.74 25.11
CA GLN A 5 19.92 -3.06 24.70
C GLN A 5 18.71 -4.01 24.63
N VAL A 6 18.65 -4.82 23.58
CA VAL A 6 17.57 -5.78 23.32
C VAL A 6 18.20 -7.11 22.94
N TYR A 7 17.68 -8.20 23.51
CA TYR A 7 18.07 -9.55 23.11
C TYR A 7 17.30 -9.94 21.86
N ILE A 8 18.03 -10.45 20.86
CA ILE A 8 17.50 -10.94 19.60
C ILE A 8 18.13 -12.29 19.30
N GLU A 9 17.41 -13.10 18.54
CA GLU A 9 17.93 -14.40 18.10
C GLU A 9 19.02 -14.23 17.03
N SER A 10 19.91 -15.20 16.91
CA SER A 10 21.03 -15.15 15.94
C SER A 10 20.56 -14.95 14.50
N TYR A 11 19.45 -15.58 14.11
CA TYR A 11 18.87 -15.39 12.78
C TYR A 11 18.31 -13.96 12.57
N GLN A 12 17.85 -13.30 13.63
CA GLN A 12 17.32 -11.93 13.56
C GLN A 12 18.46 -10.93 13.32
N ASP A 13 19.61 -11.11 13.95
CA ASP A 13 20.82 -10.30 13.72
C ASP A 13 21.25 -10.35 12.24
N VAL A 14 21.28 -11.55 11.65
CA VAL A 14 21.61 -11.75 10.22
C VAL A 14 20.62 -11.00 9.33
N LEU A 15 19.32 -11.13 9.60
CA LEU A 15 18.28 -10.46 8.83
C LEU A 15 18.34 -8.94 8.99
N LEU A 16 18.58 -8.44 10.20
CA LEU A 16 18.68 -7.02 10.51
C LEU A 16 19.83 -6.38 9.74
N LYS A 17 21.03 -6.99 9.79
CA LYS A 17 22.22 -6.56 9.03
C LYS A 17 21.98 -6.54 7.54
N LYS A 18 21.42 -7.62 6.99
CA LYS A 18 21.12 -7.73 5.56
C LYS A 18 20.14 -6.64 5.12
N LYS A 19 19.06 -6.44 5.89
CA LYS A 19 18.02 -5.48 5.55
C LYS A 19 18.50 -4.04 5.69
N ALA A 20 19.21 -3.71 6.77
CA ALA A 20 19.80 -2.38 6.97
C ALA A 20 20.74 -2.01 5.82
N ARG A 21 21.63 -2.94 5.41
CA ARG A 21 22.51 -2.74 4.26
C ARG A 21 21.74 -2.54 2.96
N SER A 22 20.72 -3.37 2.68
CA SER A 22 19.91 -3.24 1.47
C SER A 22 19.16 -1.91 1.36
N LEU A 23 18.86 -1.30 2.51
CA LEU A 23 18.15 -0.02 2.60
C LEU A 23 19.11 1.19 2.71
N GLY A 24 20.42 0.95 2.80
CA GLY A 24 21.42 2.01 2.98
C GLY A 24 21.31 2.75 4.32
N VAL A 25 20.78 2.10 5.35
CA VAL A 25 20.61 2.70 6.70
C VAL A 25 21.35 1.89 7.75
N THR A 26 21.51 2.46 8.95
CA THR A 26 22.07 1.73 10.09
C THR A 26 21.05 0.76 10.69
N GLU A 27 21.53 -0.30 11.35
CA GLU A 27 20.67 -1.26 12.06
C GLU A 27 19.79 -0.55 13.11
N ALA A 28 20.37 0.40 13.85
CA ALA A 28 19.66 1.19 14.85
C ALA A 28 18.55 2.05 14.24
N GLU A 29 18.76 2.59 13.04
CA GLU A 29 17.73 3.34 12.30
C GLU A 29 16.60 2.43 11.84
N LEU A 30 16.92 1.24 11.33
CA LEU A 30 15.92 0.26 10.94
C LEU A 30 15.07 -0.19 12.13
N VAL A 31 15.68 -0.43 13.30
CA VAL A 31 14.96 -0.77 14.54
C VAL A 31 14.03 0.37 14.96
N ARG A 32 14.48 1.63 14.91
CA ARG A 32 13.63 2.79 15.23
C ARG A 32 12.43 2.90 14.30
N ARG A 33 12.65 2.77 12.98
CA ARG A 33 11.57 2.79 11.99
C ARG A 33 10.57 1.67 12.21
N ALA A 34 11.04 0.48 12.58
CA ALA A 34 10.16 -0.64 12.92
C ALA A 34 9.32 -0.37 14.18
N ILE A 35 9.93 0.20 15.23
CA ILE A 35 9.21 0.62 16.44
C ILE A 35 8.15 1.67 16.09
N GLU A 36 8.53 2.71 15.34
CA GLU A 36 7.58 3.73 14.90
C GLU A 36 6.46 3.16 14.04
N ALA A 37 6.78 2.27 13.09
CA ALA A 37 5.78 1.62 12.25
C ALA A 37 4.83 0.76 13.09
N HIS A 38 5.33 0.06 14.10
CA HIS A 38 4.52 -0.75 15.00
C HIS A 38 3.64 0.10 15.93
N LEU A 39 4.12 1.26 16.37
CA LEU A 39 3.35 2.19 17.20
C LEU A 39 2.35 3.04 16.40
N LYS A 40 2.69 3.40 15.15
CA LYS A 40 1.83 4.16 14.22
C LYS A 40 0.79 3.27 13.55
N ALA A 41 1.12 2.01 13.31
CA ALA A 41 0.11 1.00 13.00
C ALA A 41 -0.75 0.85 14.26
N GLY A 42 -1.86 1.59 14.31
CA GLY A 42 -2.99 1.23 15.17
C GLY A 42 -3.37 -0.25 14.95
N PRO A 43 -4.20 -0.85 15.82
CA PRO A 43 -4.57 -2.27 15.72
C PRO A 43 -4.83 -2.60 14.26
N GLY A 44 -3.96 -3.44 13.68
CA GLY A 44 -3.74 -3.51 12.23
C GLY A 44 -5.08 -3.55 11.50
N LEU A 45 -5.20 -2.79 10.40
CA LEU A 45 -6.41 -2.75 9.58
C LEU A 45 -6.96 -4.18 9.52
N ARG A 46 -8.10 -4.42 10.17
CA ARG A 46 -8.78 -5.71 10.08
C ARG A 46 -9.16 -5.83 8.63
N LEU A 47 -8.36 -6.59 7.88
CA LEU A 47 -8.63 -6.91 6.49
C LEU A 47 -9.88 -7.77 6.50
N ASP A 48 -11.02 -7.12 6.40
CA ASP A 48 -12.29 -7.79 6.30
C ASP A 48 -12.39 -8.42 4.91
N ARG A 49 -12.32 -9.75 4.89
CA ARG A 49 -12.44 -10.52 3.66
C ARG A 49 -13.76 -10.24 2.95
N THR A 50 -14.83 -10.02 3.71
CA THR A 50 -16.16 -9.77 3.16
C THR A 50 -16.22 -8.42 2.46
N ALA A 51 -15.68 -7.37 3.07
CA ALA A 51 -15.56 -6.05 2.45
C ALA A 51 -14.76 -6.10 1.13
N TRP A 52 -13.70 -6.91 1.08
CA TRP A 52 -12.93 -7.10 -0.17
C TRP A 52 -13.70 -7.85 -1.26
N GLU A 53 -14.54 -8.80 -0.89
CA GLU A 53 -15.39 -9.52 -1.84
C GLU A 53 -16.53 -8.63 -2.38
N GLU A 54 -17.10 -7.76 -1.55
CA GLU A 54 -18.08 -6.76 -1.96
C GLU A 54 -17.47 -5.76 -2.97
N GLU A 55 -16.28 -5.26 -2.68
CA GLU A 55 -15.56 -4.35 -3.58
C GLU A 55 -15.25 -5.03 -4.93
N LYS A 56 -14.82 -6.30 -4.92
CA LYS A 56 -14.61 -7.05 -6.16
C LYS A 56 -15.90 -7.19 -6.98
N LYS A 57 -17.04 -7.46 -6.34
CA LYS A 57 -18.34 -7.53 -7.03
C LYS A 57 -18.71 -6.17 -7.62
N PHE A 58 -18.46 -5.08 -6.88
CA PHE A 58 -18.70 -3.72 -7.35
C PHE A 58 -17.86 -3.37 -8.60
N ILE A 59 -16.55 -3.62 -8.55
CA ILE A 59 -15.62 -3.40 -9.69
C ILE A 59 -16.05 -4.23 -10.89
N THR A 60 -16.31 -5.52 -10.70
CA THR A 60 -16.74 -6.44 -11.78
C THR A 60 -18.09 -5.99 -12.38
N GLY A 61 -19.00 -5.50 -11.55
CA GLY A 61 -20.27 -4.91 -11.97
C GLY A 61 -20.09 -3.70 -12.89
N ARG A 62 -19.12 -2.82 -12.59
CA ARG A 62 -18.76 -1.67 -13.43
C ARG A 62 -17.96 -2.03 -14.68
N MET A 63 -17.19 -3.12 -14.64
CA MET A 63 -16.46 -3.62 -15.81
C MET A 63 -17.38 -4.25 -16.86
N LYS A 64 -18.65 -4.51 -16.54
CA LYS A 64 -19.63 -4.89 -17.55
C LYS A 64 -19.66 -3.79 -18.62
N PRO A 65 -19.50 -4.14 -19.91
CA PRO A 65 -19.46 -3.15 -20.96
C PRO A 65 -20.75 -2.32 -20.89
N ALA A 66 -20.59 -1.00 -20.74
CA ALA A 66 -21.71 -0.08 -20.82
C ALA A 66 -22.49 -0.41 -22.10
N GLN A 67 -23.78 -0.76 -21.93
CA GLN A 67 -24.69 -1.10 -23.00
C GLN A 67 -24.56 -0.03 -24.09
N LYS A 68 -23.94 -0.41 -25.23
CA LYS A 68 -23.55 0.44 -26.38
C LYS A 68 -23.79 1.93 -26.09
N VAL A 69 -22.82 2.58 -25.43
CA VAL A 69 -22.82 4.05 -25.34
C VAL A 69 -23.05 4.53 -26.76
N ALA A 70 -24.17 5.22 -27.00
CA ALA A 70 -24.52 5.74 -28.31
C ALA A 70 -23.26 6.37 -28.89
N ARG A 71 -22.85 5.93 -30.09
CA ARG A 71 -21.65 6.46 -30.75
C ARG A 71 -21.71 7.98 -30.60
N ARG A 72 -20.68 8.55 -30.00
CA ARG A 72 -20.57 10.00 -29.80
C ARG A 72 -20.64 10.63 -31.19
N ASN A 73 -21.75 11.28 -31.52
CA ASN A 73 -22.00 11.80 -32.87
C ASN A 73 -21.38 13.19 -33.10
N TRP A 74 -20.85 13.82 -32.05
CA TRP A 74 -20.25 15.15 -32.17
C TRP A 74 -18.83 15.05 -32.71
N ARG A 75 -18.56 15.83 -33.75
CA ARG A 75 -17.21 15.97 -34.31
C ARG A 75 -16.48 17.04 -33.51
N ARG A 76 -15.18 16.87 -33.32
CA ARG A 76 -14.32 17.79 -32.53
C ARG A 76 -14.40 19.24 -33.01
N GLU A 77 -14.70 19.43 -34.29
CA GLU A 77 -14.88 20.73 -34.95
C GLU A 77 -16.11 21.49 -34.42
N GLU A 78 -17.18 20.80 -34.00
CA GLU A 78 -18.41 21.42 -33.47
C GLU A 78 -18.25 21.98 -32.04
N LEU A 79 -17.11 21.74 -31.39
CA LEU A 79 -16.85 22.13 -30.01
C LEU A 79 -16.22 23.53 -29.85
N TYR A 80 -15.73 24.14 -30.94
CA TYR A 80 -14.95 25.38 -30.90
C TYR A 80 -15.43 26.44 -31.91
N ASP A 81 -16.74 26.58 -32.11
CA ASP A 81 -17.30 27.79 -32.74
C ASP A 81 -17.88 28.73 -31.66
N ARG A 82 -17.03 29.67 -31.23
CA ARG A 82 -17.44 30.93 -30.62
C ARG A 82 -16.42 32.02 -30.87
#